data_AF-A0A536RDN2-F1
#
_entry.id   AF-A0A536RDN2-F1
#
_cell.length_a   1.000
_cell.length_b   1.000
_cell.length_c   1.000
_cell.angle_alpha   90.00
_cell.angle_beta   90.00
_cell.angle_gamma   90.00
#
_symmetry.space_group_name_H-M   'P 1'
#
loop_
_entity.id
_entity.type
_entity.pdbx_description
1 polymer ?
#
loop_
_entity_poly.entity_id
_entity_poly.type
_entity_poly.pdbx_seq_one_letter_code
_entity_poly.pdbx_strand_id
1 'polypeptide(L)'
;MIATFQRVLFGLVFIFVMVNVHEIGHTTVARLLGDDSAHYVLYQVQGRSSCLGCNLYDSSRLGDVANVLVNLGGVIFTQLLCWIAIFLLAGGERGLIKRWMLLSAIGITWLGDVVVQLVQGLVANVPQDLPRGPERTYTDYQAVVWFIRDQTGTAVSELKAVLLLATIAYSALLLSATRWALSRGLRR
;
A
#
# COMPACT_ATOMS: atom_id res chain seq x y z
N MET A 1 14.14 -18.88 22.54
CA MET A 1 13.69 -19.57 21.31
C MET A 1 12.21 -19.30 21.01
N ILE A 2 11.29 -19.54 21.96
CA ILE A 2 9.83 -19.34 21.78
C ILE A 2 9.47 -17.88 21.40
N ALA A 3 10.02 -16.88 22.09
CA ALA A 3 9.73 -15.48 21.81
C ALA A 3 10.19 -15.02 20.41
N THR A 4 11.32 -15.52 19.93
CA THR A 4 11.82 -15.25 18.57
C THR A 4 10.91 -15.86 17.52
N PHE A 5 10.50 -17.12 17.73
CA PHE A 5 9.57 -17.81 16.85
C PHE A 5 8.22 -17.08 16.75
N GLN A 6 7.66 -16.63 17.88
CA GLN A 6 6.42 -15.85 17.90
C GLN A 6 6.53 -14.54 17.11
N ARG A 7 7.66 -13.83 17.21
CA ARG A 7 7.88 -12.58 16.47
C ARG A 7 7.98 -12.81 14.97
N VAL A 8 8.71 -13.84 14.56
CA VAL A 8 8.84 -14.23 13.15
C VAL A 8 7.48 -14.64 12.59
N LEU A 9 6.76 -15.50 13.30
CA LEU A 9 5.43 -15.95 12.88
C LEU A 9 4.46 -14.79 12.76
N PHE A 10 4.42 -13.89 13.76
CA PHE A 10 3.60 -12.68 13.69
C PHE A 10 3.96 -11.82 12.48
N GLY A 11 5.25 -11.58 12.24
CA GLY A 11 5.71 -10.81 11.08
C GLY A 11 5.24 -11.42 9.76
N LEU A 12 5.40 -12.73 9.57
CA LEU A 12 4.96 -13.43 8.36
C LEU A 12 3.44 -13.35 8.16
N VAL A 13 2.67 -13.62 9.23
CA VAL A 13 1.20 -13.52 9.19
C VAL A 13 0.77 -12.08 8.88
N PHE A 14 1.43 -11.09 9.47
CA PHE A 14 1.07 -9.69 9.27
C PHE A 14 1.46 -9.19 7.88
N ILE A 15 2.57 -9.66 7.29
CA ILE A 15 2.90 -9.40 5.88
C ILE A 15 1.80 -9.95 4.97
N PHE A 16 1.36 -11.18 5.22
CA PHE A 16 0.25 -11.77 4.45
C PHE A 16 -1.03 -10.92 4.58
N VAL A 17 -1.40 -10.51 5.80
CA VAL A 17 -2.55 -9.61 6.02
C VAL A 17 -2.37 -8.28 5.28
N MET A 18 -1.19 -7.68 5.35
CA MET A 18 -0.87 -6.40 4.69
C MET A 18 -1.07 -6.51 3.18
N VAL A 19 -0.52 -7.53 2.52
CA VAL A 19 -0.68 -7.77 1.08
C VAL A 19 -2.16 -7.95 0.72
N ASN A 20 -2.90 -8.77 1.48
CA ASN A 20 -4.33 -8.96 1.21
C ASN A 20 -5.12 -7.65 1.33
N VAL A 21 -4.84 -6.85 2.36
CA VAL A 21 -5.54 -5.58 2.58
C VAL A 21 -5.20 -4.55 1.50
N HIS A 22 -3.96 -4.57 1.00
CA HIS A 22 -3.54 -3.75 -0.14
C HIS A 22 -4.38 -4.06 -1.38
N GLU A 23 -4.47 -5.33 -1.76
CA GLU A 23 -5.22 -5.76 -2.94
C GLU A 23 -6.74 -5.54 -2.81
N ILE A 24 -7.29 -5.74 -1.60
CA ILE A 24 -8.67 -5.37 -1.28
C ILE A 24 -8.89 -3.87 -1.44
N GLY A 25 -7.90 -3.04 -1.10
CA GLY A 25 -7.95 -1.59 -1.28
C GLY A 25 -8.15 -1.20 -2.74
N HIS A 26 -7.33 -1.74 -3.65
CA HIS A 26 -7.50 -1.51 -5.10
C HIS A 26 -8.88 -1.98 -5.58
N THR A 27 -9.28 -3.19 -5.19
CA THR A 27 -10.56 -3.78 -5.60
C THR A 27 -11.73 -2.92 -5.15
N THR A 28 -11.69 -2.45 -3.89
CA THR A 28 -12.74 -1.62 -3.31
C THR A 28 -12.86 -0.30 -4.05
N VAL A 29 -11.73 0.37 -4.29
CA VAL A 29 -11.73 1.67 -4.99
C VAL A 29 -12.17 1.51 -6.45
N ALA A 30 -11.75 0.45 -7.14
CA ALA A 30 -12.14 0.19 -8.53
C ALA A 30 -13.66 0.03 -8.67
N ARG A 31 -14.28 -0.76 -7.78
CA ARG A 31 -15.74 -0.91 -7.74
C ARG A 31 -16.45 0.40 -7.45
N LEU A 32 -15.99 1.15 -6.45
CA LEU A 32 -16.59 2.44 -6.08
C LEU A 32 -16.53 3.48 -7.21
N LEU A 33 -15.56 3.35 -8.12
CA LEU A 33 -15.34 4.29 -9.22
C LEU A 33 -15.88 3.81 -10.57
N GLY A 34 -16.61 2.68 -10.61
CA GLY A 34 -17.39 2.26 -11.78
C GLY A 34 -16.90 1.01 -12.49
N ASP A 35 -15.89 0.30 -11.98
CA ASP A 35 -15.57 -1.05 -12.46
C ASP A 35 -16.27 -2.13 -11.62
N ASP A 36 -17.52 -2.43 -11.98
CA ASP A 36 -18.31 -3.48 -11.34
C ASP A 36 -17.73 -4.89 -11.52
N SER A 37 -16.80 -5.07 -12.47
CA SER A 37 -16.14 -6.36 -12.71
C SER A 37 -14.89 -6.57 -11.86
N ALA A 38 -14.43 -5.53 -11.14
CA ALA A 38 -13.25 -5.62 -10.31
C ALA A 38 -13.43 -6.69 -9.22
N HIS A 39 -12.43 -7.55 -9.02
CA HIS A 39 -12.50 -8.60 -8.01
C HIS A 39 -11.13 -8.98 -7.46
N TYR A 40 -11.15 -9.44 -6.22
CA TYR A 40 -9.96 -9.91 -5.50
C TYR A 40 -9.86 -11.43 -5.61
N VAL A 41 -8.67 -11.92 -5.95
CA VAL A 41 -8.32 -13.34 -5.91
C VAL A 41 -7.12 -13.55 -4.99
N LEU A 42 -7.23 -14.53 -4.09
CA LEU A 42 -6.13 -14.86 -3.19
C LEU A 42 -4.96 -15.50 -3.95
N TYR A 43 -5.25 -16.27 -5.00
CA TYR A 43 -4.27 -16.91 -5.84
C TYR A 43 -4.84 -17.11 -7.24
N GLN A 44 -4.05 -16.75 -8.26
CA GLN A 44 -4.38 -17.03 -9.65
C GLN A 44 -3.13 -17.38 -10.45
N VAL A 45 -3.29 -18.32 -11.37
CA VAL A 45 -2.28 -18.67 -12.38
C VAL A 45 -2.84 -18.30 -13.74
N GLN A 46 -2.18 -17.38 -14.43
CA GLN A 46 -2.49 -17.03 -15.82
C GLN A 46 -1.26 -17.27 -16.69
N GLY A 47 -1.24 -18.40 -17.39
CA GLY A 47 -0.13 -18.76 -18.28
C GLY A 47 1.20 -18.87 -17.54
N ARG A 48 2.12 -17.91 -17.75
CA ARG A 48 3.46 -17.88 -17.13
C ARG A 48 3.55 -17.04 -15.85
N SER A 49 2.48 -16.37 -15.44
CA SER A 49 2.45 -15.60 -14.20
C SER A 49 1.57 -16.27 -13.15
N SER A 50 2.06 -16.27 -11.91
CA SER A 50 1.28 -16.60 -10.72
C SER A 50 1.26 -15.38 -9.81
N CYS A 51 0.09 -15.00 -9.30
CA CYS A 51 -0.05 -13.90 -8.36
C CYS A 51 -0.66 -14.42 -7.05
N LEU A 52 -0.18 -13.88 -5.92
CA LEU A 52 -0.64 -14.18 -4.56
C LEU A 52 -1.16 -12.88 -3.95
N GLY A 53 -2.48 -12.81 -3.75
CA GLY A 53 -3.20 -11.57 -3.50
C GLY A 53 -3.18 -10.71 -4.76
N CYS A 54 -4.25 -10.73 -5.54
CA CYS A 54 -4.31 -9.98 -6.79
C CYS A 54 -5.65 -9.29 -6.93
N ASN A 55 -5.61 -8.00 -7.23
CA ASN A 55 -6.72 -7.24 -7.73
C ASN A 55 -6.78 -7.37 -9.26
N LEU A 56 -7.91 -7.84 -9.77
CA LEU A 56 -8.23 -7.85 -11.18
C LEU A 56 -9.27 -6.77 -11.44
N TYR A 57 -8.88 -5.73 -12.18
CA TYR A 57 -9.77 -4.65 -12.60
C TYR A 57 -9.49 -4.28 -14.07
N ASP A 58 -10.45 -3.63 -14.70
CA ASP A 58 -10.38 -3.15 -16.08
C ASP A 58 -10.15 -1.64 -16.11
N SER A 59 -8.87 -1.27 -16.21
CA SER A 59 -8.42 0.13 -16.29
C SER A 59 -9.02 0.92 -17.46
N SER A 60 -9.52 0.24 -18.51
CA SER A 60 -10.16 0.89 -19.66
C SER A 60 -11.57 1.41 -19.36
N ARG A 61 -12.22 0.90 -18.31
CA ARG A 61 -13.54 1.36 -17.84
C ARG A 61 -13.46 2.60 -16.96
N LEU A 62 -12.25 2.99 -16.55
CA LEU A 62 -12.01 4.07 -15.61
C LEU A 62 -11.29 5.24 -16.30
N GLY A 63 -11.64 6.46 -15.93
CA GLY A 63 -10.88 7.65 -16.31
C GLY A 63 -9.52 7.73 -15.60
N ASP A 64 -8.67 8.66 -15.99
CA ASP A 64 -7.27 8.72 -15.50
C ASP A 64 -7.18 8.98 -14.01
N VAL A 65 -7.96 9.96 -13.51
CA VAL A 65 -8.05 10.25 -12.07
C VAL A 65 -8.58 9.03 -11.30
N ALA A 66 -9.56 8.33 -11.86
CA ALA A 66 -10.09 7.13 -11.21
C ALA A 66 -9.04 6.03 -11.14
N ASN A 67 -8.28 5.81 -12.21
CA ASN A 67 -7.15 4.89 -12.20
C ASN A 67 -6.06 5.30 -11.19
N VAL A 68 -5.72 6.60 -11.08
CA VAL A 68 -4.81 7.08 -10.03
C VAL A 68 -5.32 6.69 -8.65
N LEU A 69 -6.60 6.93 -8.36
CA LEU A 69 -7.20 6.60 -7.08
C LEU A 69 -7.22 5.09 -6.82
N VAL A 70 -7.52 4.26 -7.83
CA VAL A 70 -7.43 2.81 -7.72
C VAL A 70 -6.04 2.39 -7.32
N ASN A 71 -5.00 2.86 -8.01
CA ASN A 71 -3.61 2.50 -7.72
C ASN A 71 -3.11 3.08 -6.38
N LEU A 72 -3.69 4.17 -5.88
CA LEU A 72 -3.44 4.62 -4.50
C LEU A 72 -4.26 3.84 -3.45
N GLY A 73 -5.32 3.15 -3.86
CA GLY A 73 -6.25 2.45 -2.98
C GLY A 73 -5.58 1.41 -2.09
N GLY A 74 -4.67 0.62 -2.63
CA GLY A 74 -3.92 -0.37 -1.85
C GLY A 74 -3.07 0.27 -0.76
N VAL A 75 -2.26 1.26 -1.13
CA VAL A 75 -1.44 2.04 -0.18
C VAL A 75 -2.33 2.71 0.89
N ILE A 76 -3.44 3.32 0.51
CA ILE A 76 -4.36 3.97 1.46
C ILE A 76 -4.87 2.96 2.50
N PHE A 77 -5.30 1.78 2.06
CA PHE A 77 -5.87 0.76 2.95
C PHE A 77 -4.83 0.19 3.91
N THR A 78 -3.61 -0.07 3.47
CA THR A 78 -2.53 -0.50 4.39
C THR A 78 -2.10 0.62 5.33
N GLN A 79 -2.16 1.89 4.89
CA GLN A 79 -1.89 3.02 5.76
C GLN A 79 -2.98 3.20 6.82
N LEU A 80 -4.23 2.86 6.54
CA LEU A 80 -5.26 2.79 7.59
C LEU A 80 -4.89 1.76 8.67
N LEU A 81 -4.36 0.58 8.30
CA LEU A 81 -3.84 -0.38 9.28
C LEU A 81 -2.68 0.20 10.11
N CYS A 82 -1.76 0.91 9.45
CA CYS A 82 -0.66 1.60 10.11
C CYS A 82 -1.16 2.59 11.17
N TRP A 83 -2.11 3.46 10.80
CA TRP A 83 -2.71 4.43 11.71
C TRP A 83 -3.50 3.78 12.84
N ILE A 84 -4.25 2.71 12.57
CA ILE A 84 -4.92 1.92 13.60
C ILE A 84 -3.89 1.39 14.60
N ALA A 85 -2.76 0.84 14.14
CA ALA A 85 -1.70 0.36 15.01
C ALA A 85 -1.07 1.50 15.85
N ILE A 86 -0.87 2.69 15.29
CA ILE A 86 -0.41 3.89 16.02
C ILE A 86 -1.41 4.30 17.10
N PHE A 87 -2.71 4.34 16.79
CA PHE A 87 -3.74 4.70 17.76
C PHE A 87 -3.90 3.67 18.87
N LEU A 88 -3.82 2.38 18.54
CA LEU A 88 -3.78 1.30 19.52
C LEU A 88 -2.54 1.42 20.42
N LEU A 89 -1.38 1.77 19.86
CA LEU A 89 -0.14 1.97 20.60
C LEU A 89 -0.26 3.13 21.59
N ALA A 90 -0.90 4.23 21.16
CA ALA A 90 -1.21 5.38 22.01
C ALA A 90 -2.20 5.04 23.15
N GLY A 91 -3.01 3.99 22.94
CA GLY A 91 -3.98 3.47 23.89
C GLY A 91 -3.38 2.67 25.06
N GLY A 92 -2.11 2.27 24.98
CA GLY A 92 -1.44 1.39 25.95
C GLY A 92 -1.56 -0.10 25.62
N GLU A 93 -0.88 -0.96 26.37
CA GLU A 93 -0.99 -2.41 26.17
C GLU A 93 -2.36 -2.93 26.62
N ARG A 94 -2.99 -3.77 25.79
CA ARG A 94 -4.26 -4.42 26.09
C ARG A 94 -4.10 -5.92 25.97
N GLY A 95 -4.07 -6.63 27.09
CA GLY A 95 -4.10 -8.10 27.20
C GLY A 95 -3.30 -8.85 26.13
N LEU A 96 -3.98 -9.18 25.04
CA LEU A 96 -3.51 -9.96 23.89
C LEU A 96 -2.58 -9.20 22.92
N ILE A 97 -2.70 -7.88 22.83
CA ILE A 97 -1.93 -7.05 21.91
C ILE A 97 -0.75 -6.43 22.64
N LYS A 98 0.46 -6.83 22.25
CA LYS A 98 1.72 -6.34 22.83
C LYS A 98 2.28 -5.16 22.03
N ARG A 99 3.02 -4.25 22.67
CA ARG A 99 3.66 -3.11 21.99
C ARG A 99 4.52 -3.52 20.79
N TRP A 100 5.29 -4.60 20.93
CA TRP A 100 6.15 -5.08 19.85
C TRP A 100 5.35 -5.49 18.60
N MET A 101 4.13 -6.03 18.77
CA MET A 101 3.26 -6.42 17.65
C MET A 101 2.79 -5.18 16.88
N LEU A 102 2.42 -4.11 17.60
CA LEU A 102 2.00 -2.84 17.00
C LEU A 102 3.16 -2.14 16.29
N LEU A 103 4.35 -2.14 16.89
CA LEU A 103 5.55 -1.59 16.25
C LEU A 103 5.95 -2.39 15.01
N SER A 104 5.86 -3.71 15.06
CA SER A 104 6.07 -4.57 13.90
C SER A 104 5.02 -4.31 12.81
N ALA A 105 3.75 -4.14 13.17
CA ALA A 105 2.69 -3.80 12.23
C ALA A 105 2.98 -2.48 11.50
N ILE A 106 3.28 -1.41 12.26
CA ILE A 106 3.67 -0.09 11.71
C ILE A 106 4.86 -0.22 10.76
N GLY A 107 5.91 -0.92 11.21
CA GLY A 107 7.11 -1.14 10.42
C GLY A 107 6.84 -1.89 9.12
N ILE A 108 6.02 -2.94 9.16
CA ILE A 108 5.64 -3.73 7.99
C ILE A 108 4.79 -2.91 7.02
N THR A 109 3.77 -2.18 7.48
CA THR A 109 2.93 -1.35 6.59
C THR A 109 3.65 -0.15 6.02
N TRP A 110 4.66 0.38 6.72
CA TRP A 110 5.46 1.50 6.20
C TRP A 110 6.55 1.01 5.25
N LEU A 111 7.39 0.06 5.69
CA LEU A 111 8.50 -0.43 4.88
C LEU A 111 8.01 -1.32 3.73
N GLY A 112 7.12 -2.28 4.04
CA GLY A 112 6.63 -3.29 3.11
C GLY A 112 5.64 -2.77 2.07
N ASP A 113 5.06 -1.59 2.29
CA ASP A 113 4.18 -0.94 1.31
C ASP A 113 4.77 0.39 0.85
N VAL A 114 4.69 1.47 1.66
CA VAL A 114 5.08 2.83 1.25
C VAL A 114 6.49 2.90 0.65
N VAL A 115 7.49 2.33 1.33
CA VAL A 115 8.90 2.40 0.86
C VAL A 115 9.12 1.50 -0.34
N VAL A 116 8.58 0.28 -0.34
CA VAL A 116 8.71 -0.65 -1.47
C VAL A 116 8.04 -0.08 -2.72
N GLN A 117 6.82 0.45 -2.60
CA GLN A 117 6.10 1.09 -3.70
C GLN A 117 6.83 2.34 -4.20
N LEU A 118 7.41 3.16 -3.31
CA LEU A 118 8.27 4.28 -3.71
C LEU A 118 9.44 3.79 -4.56
N VAL A 119 10.21 2.80 -4.08
CA VAL A 119 11.37 2.28 -4.80
C VAL A 119 10.95 1.70 -6.14
N GLN A 120 9.87 0.91 -6.19
CA GLN A 120 9.31 0.38 -7.42
C GLN A 120 8.92 1.49 -8.40
N GLY A 121 8.22 2.54 -7.95
CA GLY A 121 7.84 3.68 -8.77
C GLY A 121 9.03 4.50 -9.28
N LEU A 122 10.06 4.69 -8.45
CA LEU A 122 11.28 5.41 -8.82
C LEU A 122 12.10 4.64 -9.87
N VAL A 123 12.24 3.31 -9.72
CA VAL A 123 13.01 2.45 -10.62
C VAL A 123 12.23 2.06 -11.88
N ALA A 124 10.90 2.05 -11.81
CA ALA A 124 10.06 1.66 -12.94
C ALA A 124 10.31 2.54 -14.17
N ASN A 125 10.44 1.89 -15.32
CA ASN A 125 10.38 2.55 -16.60
C ASN A 125 8.92 2.92 -16.89
N VAL A 126 8.62 4.19 -17.08
CA VAL A 126 7.26 4.66 -17.37
C VAL A 126 7.14 4.75 -18.90
N PRO A 127 6.43 3.81 -19.55
CA PRO A 127 6.35 3.75 -21.01
C PRO A 127 5.60 4.96 -21.56
N GLN A 128 5.82 5.30 -22.83
CA GLN A 128 5.05 6.34 -23.51
C GLN A 128 3.57 5.97 -23.52
N ASP A 129 3.24 4.74 -23.90
CA ASP A 129 1.87 4.21 -23.84
C ASP A 129 1.78 3.10 -22.79
N LEU A 130 0.91 3.28 -21.78
CA LEU A 130 0.60 2.21 -20.83
C LEU A 130 -0.61 1.45 -21.38
N PRO A 131 -0.50 0.13 -21.59
CA PRO A 131 -1.63 -0.66 -22.06
C PRO A 131 -2.81 -0.57 -21.07
N ARG A 132 -3.94 0.00 -21.49
CA ARG A 132 -5.19 -0.09 -20.74
C ARG A 132 -5.89 -1.41 -21.07
N GLY A 133 -6.76 -1.85 -20.18
CA GLY A 133 -7.58 -3.04 -20.36
C GLY A 133 -7.62 -3.96 -19.12
N PRO A 134 -8.26 -5.13 -19.26
CA PRO A 134 -8.46 -6.05 -18.17
C PRO A 134 -7.13 -6.66 -17.72
N GLU A 135 -6.97 -6.76 -16.39
CA GLU A 135 -5.97 -7.63 -15.75
C GLU A 135 -4.52 -7.29 -16.13
N ARG A 136 -4.24 -6.02 -16.41
CA ARG A 136 -2.88 -5.54 -16.69
C ARG A 136 -2.13 -5.27 -15.39
N THR A 137 -0.94 -5.87 -15.25
CA THR A 137 -0.07 -5.72 -14.09
C THR A 137 0.94 -4.59 -14.28
N TYR A 138 0.88 -3.58 -13.42
CA TYR A 138 1.87 -2.52 -13.24
C TYR A 138 2.15 -2.39 -11.74
N THR A 139 3.25 -1.75 -11.37
CA THR A 139 3.39 -1.32 -9.97
C THR A 139 2.53 -0.08 -9.72
N ASP A 140 2.02 0.09 -8.51
CA ASP A 140 1.01 1.11 -8.23
C ASP A 140 1.50 2.51 -8.56
N TYR A 141 2.69 2.84 -8.07
CA TYR A 141 3.27 4.15 -8.30
C TYR A 141 3.74 4.36 -9.74
N GLN A 142 4.04 3.29 -10.49
CA GLN A 142 4.26 3.40 -11.93
C GLN A 142 2.97 3.82 -12.63
N ALA A 143 1.85 3.18 -12.30
CA ALA A 143 0.54 3.53 -12.85
C ALA A 143 0.13 4.96 -12.46
N VAL A 144 0.26 5.33 -11.17
CA VAL A 144 -0.02 6.70 -10.69
C VAL A 144 0.77 7.75 -11.49
N VAL A 145 2.08 7.57 -11.63
CA VAL A 145 2.92 8.50 -12.39
C VAL A 145 2.50 8.55 -13.85
N TRP A 146 2.18 7.41 -14.46
CA TRP A 146 1.74 7.37 -15.85
C TRP A 146 0.41 8.09 -16.07
N PHE A 147 -0.62 7.81 -15.29
CA PHE A 147 -1.94 8.42 -15.45
C PHE A 147 -1.92 9.93 -15.18
N ILE A 148 -1.16 10.40 -14.19
CA ILE A 148 -1.00 11.85 -13.97
C ILE A 148 -0.30 12.48 -15.17
N ARG A 149 0.78 11.88 -15.65
CA ARG A 149 1.52 12.39 -16.82
C ARG A 149 0.65 12.44 -18.07
N ASP A 150 -0.15 11.39 -18.32
CA ASP A 150 -1.08 11.32 -19.45
C ASP A 150 -2.12 12.45 -19.39
N GLN A 151 -2.63 12.74 -18.19
CA GLN A 151 -3.62 13.79 -17.96
C GLN A 151 -3.04 15.21 -18.03
N THR A 152 -1.84 15.45 -17.51
CA THR A 152 -1.30 16.81 -17.30
C THR A 152 -0.16 17.19 -18.25
N GLY A 153 0.47 16.22 -18.91
CA GLY A 153 1.70 16.43 -19.68
C GLY A 153 2.95 16.71 -18.83
N THR A 154 2.87 16.58 -17.50
CA THR A 154 4.00 16.84 -16.59
C THR A 154 5.13 15.85 -16.82
N ALA A 155 6.38 16.29 -16.71
CA ALA A 155 7.53 15.41 -16.89
C ALA A 155 7.56 14.29 -15.83
N VAL A 156 7.87 13.05 -16.25
CA VAL A 156 7.98 11.88 -15.36
C VAL A 156 8.97 12.11 -14.22
N SER A 157 10.07 12.81 -14.49
CA SER A 157 11.08 13.16 -13.47
C SER A 157 10.52 14.05 -12.37
N GLU A 158 9.65 15.01 -12.71
CA GLU A 158 9.02 15.91 -11.75
C GLU A 158 8.00 15.15 -10.90
N LEU A 159 7.18 14.28 -11.52
CA LEU A 159 6.22 13.45 -10.79
C LEU A 159 6.90 12.49 -9.82
N LYS A 160 8.02 11.88 -10.23
CA LYS A 160 8.85 11.04 -9.34
C LYS A 160 9.46 11.85 -8.19
N ALA A 161 9.90 13.08 -8.43
CA ALA A 161 10.40 13.96 -7.38
C ALA A 161 9.30 14.34 -6.37
N VAL A 162 8.10 14.67 -6.85
CA VAL A 162 6.93 14.94 -5.99
C VAL A 162 6.59 13.72 -5.15
N LEU A 163 6.55 12.53 -5.75
CA LEU A 163 6.28 11.27 -5.06
C LEU A 163 7.30 10.99 -3.94
N LEU A 164 8.59 11.22 -4.22
CA LEU A 164 9.65 11.10 -3.22
C LEU A 164 9.46 12.09 -2.06
N LEU A 165 9.23 13.36 -2.36
CA LEU A 165 9.04 14.40 -1.34
C LEU A 165 7.79 14.13 -0.48
N ALA A 166 6.68 13.74 -1.11
CA ALA A 166 5.46 13.35 -0.42
C ALA A 166 5.71 12.15 0.51
N THR A 167 6.45 11.15 0.05
CA THR A 167 6.80 9.97 0.86
C THR A 167 7.69 10.34 2.04
N ILE A 168 8.67 11.23 1.86
CA ILE A 168 9.53 11.74 2.95
C ILE A 168 8.68 12.47 4.00
N ALA A 169 7.82 13.40 3.55
CA ALA A 169 6.95 14.17 4.45
C ALA A 169 6.00 13.24 5.23
N TYR A 170 5.39 12.28 4.55
CA TYR A 170 4.50 11.30 5.18
C TYR A 170 5.25 10.37 6.15
N SER A 171 6.46 9.95 5.82
CA SER A 171 7.30 9.13 6.72
C SER A 171 7.69 9.91 7.98
N ALA A 172 7.99 11.21 7.86
CA ALA A 172 8.25 12.09 9.00
C ALA A 172 7.01 12.24 9.90
N LEU A 173 5.81 12.33 9.30
CA LEU A 173 4.54 12.33 10.04
C LEU A 173 4.34 11.03 10.81
N LEU A 174 4.49 9.87 10.15
CA LEU A 174 4.35 8.56 10.79
C LEU A 174 5.34 8.36 11.93
N LEU A 175 6.59 8.77 11.74
CA LEU A 175 7.62 8.71 12.78
C LEU A 175 7.23 9.57 13.99
N SER A 176 6.76 10.79 13.74
CA SER A 176 6.35 11.72 14.79
C SER A 176 5.12 11.20 15.55
N ALA A 177 4.12 10.69 14.82
CA ALA A 177 2.92 10.08 15.39
C ALA A 177 3.25 8.82 16.22
N THR A 178 4.15 7.97 15.73
CA THR A 178 4.60 6.77 16.45
C THR A 178 5.35 7.12 17.74
N ARG A 179 6.25 8.11 17.69
CA ARG A 179 6.96 8.62 18.88
C ARG A 179 5.99 9.19 19.91
N TRP A 180 5.03 10.00 19.45
CA TRP A 180 3.96 10.51 20.30
C TRP A 180 3.17 9.36 20.96
N ALA A 181 2.74 8.38 20.17
CA ALA A 181 1.99 7.21 20.66
C ALA A 181 2.77 6.43 21.73
N LEU A 182 4.07 6.20 21.52
CA LEU A 182 4.95 5.55 22.49
C LEU A 182 5.02 6.32 23.82
N SER A 183 5.23 7.64 23.75
CA SER A 183 5.30 8.48 24.95
C SER A 183 3.98 8.51 25.73
N ARG A 184 2.85 8.48 25.03
CA ARG A 184 1.51 8.46 25.65
C ARG A 184 1.19 7.09 26.25
N GLY A 185 1.47 6.02 25.52
CA GLY A 185 1.20 4.65 25.95
C GLY A 185 2.04 4.17 27.13
N LEU A 186 3.14 4.86 27.45
CA LEU A 186 3.94 4.65 28.67
C LEU A 186 3.36 5.31 29.92
N ARG A 187 2.50 6.32 29.77
CA ARG A 187 1.87 7.05 30.88
C ARG A 187 0.56 6.38 31.36
N ARG A 188 0.13 5.32 30.69
CA ARG A 188 -1.05 4.52 31.00
C ARG A 188 -0.62 3.11 31.35
#